data_AF-A0A2I3TIG1-F1
#
_entry.id   AF-A0A2I3TIG1-F1
#
_cell.length_a   1.000
_cell.length_b   1.000
_cell.length_c   1.000
_cell.angle_alpha   90.00
_cell.angle_beta   90.00
_cell.angle_gamma   90.00
#
_symmetry.space_group_name_H-M   'P 1'
#
loop_
_entity.id
_entity.type
_entity.pdbx_description
1 polymer ?
#
loop_
_entity_poly.entity_id
_entity_poly.type
_entity_poly.pdbx_seq_one_letter_code
_entity_poly.pdbx_strand_id
1 'polypeptide(L)'
;MGPRARPALLLLMLLQTAVLQGRLLLPPLVKVTHHVTSSVTTLRCRALNYYPQNITMKWLKDKQPMDAKEFEPKDVLPNGDGTYQGWITLAVSPGEEQRYTCQVEHPGLDQPLIVIWEPSPSGTLVIGVISGIAVFVVILFIGILFIILRKRQGSRGAMGHYVLAERE
;
A
#
# COMPACT_ATOMS: atom_id res chain seq x y z
N MET A 1 -0.54 -0.89 -64.65
CA MET A 1 0.68 -0.52 -63.91
C MET A 1 0.28 -0.23 -62.47
N GLY A 2 0.50 -1.18 -61.54
CA GLY A 2 0.22 -0.97 -60.13
C GLY A 2 1.39 -0.24 -59.45
N PRO A 3 1.15 0.71 -58.52
CA PRO A 3 2.22 1.42 -57.85
C PRO A 3 3.02 0.46 -56.97
N ARG A 4 4.32 0.31 -57.27
CA ARG A 4 5.29 -0.40 -56.42
C ARG A 4 5.51 0.43 -55.15
N ALA A 5 4.83 0.09 -54.07
CA ALA A 5 5.15 0.65 -52.76
C ALA A 5 6.58 0.25 -52.39
N ARG A 6 7.43 1.23 -52.08
CA ARG A 6 8.81 0.97 -51.67
C ARG A 6 8.79 0.36 -50.26
N PRO A 7 9.35 -0.84 -50.04
CA PRO A 7 9.26 -1.54 -48.74
C PRO A 7 9.87 -0.72 -47.59
N ALA A 8 10.88 0.10 -47.86
CA ALA A 8 11.43 1.04 -46.89
C ALA A 8 10.43 2.12 -46.45
N LEU A 9 9.56 2.58 -47.34
CA LEU A 9 8.49 3.54 -46.99
C LEU A 9 7.46 2.88 -46.08
N LEU A 10 7.06 1.63 -46.38
CA LEU A 10 6.18 0.85 -45.50
C LEU A 10 6.79 0.64 -44.12
N LEU A 11 8.07 0.30 -44.04
CA LEU A 11 8.77 0.14 -42.77
C LEU A 11 8.85 1.45 -41.98
N LEU A 12 9.16 2.56 -42.65
CA LEU A 12 9.19 3.90 -42.06
C LEU A 12 7.79 4.34 -41.60
N MET A 13 6.76 4.06 -42.37
CA MET A 13 5.37 4.36 -41.98
C MET A 13 4.94 3.51 -40.78
N LEU A 14 5.30 2.21 -40.73
CA LEU A 14 5.06 1.34 -39.58
C LEU A 14 5.82 1.79 -38.33
N LEU A 15 7.09 2.18 -38.48
CA LEU A 15 7.91 2.74 -37.39
C LEU A 15 7.35 4.09 -36.92
N GLN A 16 6.94 4.97 -37.83
CA GLN A 16 6.28 6.25 -37.49
C GLN A 16 4.94 6.03 -36.81
N THR A 17 4.14 5.04 -37.24
CA THR A 17 2.92 4.66 -36.53
C THR A 17 3.24 4.15 -35.14
N ALA A 18 4.24 3.27 -34.97
CA ALA A 18 4.66 2.78 -33.66
C ALA A 18 5.15 3.90 -32.72
N VAL A 19 5.87 4.91 -33.25
CA VAL A 19 6.32 6.09 -32.51
C VAL A 19 5.16 7.03 -32.16
N LEU A 20 4.18 7.23 -33.06
CA LEU A 20 2.96 7.99 -32.77
C LEU A 20 2.02 7.29 -31.77
N GLN A 21 2.07 5.96 -31.71
CA GLN A 21 1.25 5.12 -30.84
C GLN A 21 1.81 4.94 -29.44
N GLY A 22 2.59 5.89 -28.92
CA GLY A 22 2.94 5.95 -27.50
C GLY A 22 1.69 5.97 -26.63
N ARG A 23 1.09 4.80 -26.41
CA ARG A 23 -0.13 4.59 -25.65
C ARG A 23 0.25 4.82 -24.22
N LEU A 24 -0.16 5.97 -23.69
CA LEU A 24 -0.11 6.18 -22.25
C LEU A 24 -0.96 5.09 -21.61
N LEU A 25 -0.33 4.21 -20.85
CA LEU A 25 -0.98 3.15 -20.09
C LEU A 25 -0.54 3.35 -18.64
N LEU A 26 -1.51 3.58 -17.77
CA LEU A 26 -1.28 3.74 -16.35
C LEU A 26 -1.89 2.55 -15.63
N PRO A 27 -1.08 1.64 -15.05
CA PRO A 27 -1.58 0.49 -14.33
C PRO A 27 -2.36 0.95 -13.08
N PRO A 28 -3.42 0.21 -12.69
CA PRO A 28 -4.20 0.55 -11.51
C PRO A 28 -3.43 0.27 -10.22
N LEU A 29 -3.56 1.18 -9.25
CA LEU A 29 -3.29 0.88 -7.85
C LEU A 29 -4.51 0.19 -7.26
N VAL A 30 -4.39 -1.10 -6.94
CA VAL A 30 -5.50 -1.91 -6.42
C VAL A 30 -5.41 -2.05 -4.90
N LYS A 31 -6.54 -1.85 -4.21
CA LYS A 31 -6.67 -2.02 -2.76
C LYS A 31 -7.97 -2.74 -2.42
N VAL A 32 -7.93 -3.66 -1.48
CA VAL A 32 -9.12 -4.31 -0.94
C VAL A 32 -9.36 -3.82 0.48
N THR A 33 -10.54 -3.26 0.73
CA THR A 33 -10.99 -2.79 2.05
C THR A 33 -12.14 -3.65 2.54
N HIS A 34 -12.25 -3.81 3.85
CA HIS A 34 -13.37 -4.49 4.50
C HIS A 34 -14.13 -3.51 5.40
N HIS A 35 -15.43 -3.71 5.51
CA HIS A 35 -16.28 -3.02 6.47
C HIS A 35 -17.15 -4.06 7.18
N VAL A 36 -16.93 -4.23 8.48
CA VAL A 36 -17.60 -5.24 9.30
C VAL A 36 -18.80 -4.62 9.99
N THR A 37 -19.95 -5.28 9.87
CA THR A 37 -21.15 -5.02 10.67
C THR A 37 -21.45 -6.26 11.52
N SER A 38 -22.47 -6.19 12.38
CA SER A 38 -22.80 -7.31 13.28
C SER A 38 -23.20 -8.61 12.56
N SER A 39 -23.71 -8.53 11.33
CA SER A 39 -24.22 -9.69 10.59
C SER A 39 -23.52 -9.94 9.26
N VAL A 40 -22.82 -8.94 8.71
CA VAL A 40 -22.20 -9.04 7.39
C VAL A 40 -20.87 -8.28 7.33
N THR A 41 -19.90 -8.85 6.63
CA THR A 41 -18.68 -8.16 6.22
C THR A 41 -18.80 -7.76 4.75
N THR A 42 -18.60 -6.49 4.44
CA THR A 42 -18.56 -5.98 3.07
C THR A 42 -17.12 -5.82 2.62
N LEU A 43 -16.72 -6.58 1.59
CA LEU A 43 -15.44 -6.43 0.90
C LEU A 43 -15.60 -5.49 -0.28
N ARG A 44 -14.65 -4.56 -0.45
CA ARG A 44 -14.63 -3.63 -1.57
C ARG A 44 -13.24 -3.61 -2.20
N CYS A 45 -13.17 -3.98 -3.47
CA CYS A 45 -11.97 -3.91 -4.28
C CYS A 45 -11.98 -2.62 -5.08
N ARG A 46 -10.98 -1.76 -4.88
CA ARG A 46 -10.82 -0.46 -5.54
C ARG A 46 -9.62 -0.49 -6.47
N ALA A 47 -9.81 -0.08 -7.72
CA ALA A 47 -8.74 0.23 -8.67
C ALA A 47 -8.66 1.75 -8.84
N LEU A 48 -7.49 2.33 -8.60
CA LEU A 48 -7.28 3.78 -8.54
C LEU A 48 -6.29 4.25 -9.61
N ASN A 49 -6.50 5.48 -10.11
CA ASN A 49 -5.59 6.25 -10.96
C ASN A 49 -5.09 5.50 -12.20
N TYR A 50 -5.99 4.79 -12.89
CA TYR A 50 -5.64 3.98 -14.06
C TYR A 50 -6.10 4.63 -15.36
N TYR A 51 -5.45 4.26 -16.46
CA TYR A 51 -5.82 4.67 -17.81
C TYR A 51 -5.39 3.61 -18.84
N PRO A 52 -6.22 3.22 -19.81
CA PRO A 52 -7.56 3.76 -20.14
C PRO A 52 -8.67 3.22 -19.22
N GLN A 53 -9.91 3.70 -19.40
CA GLN A 53 -11.10 3.31 -18.63
C GLN A 53 -11.42 1.79 -18.68
N ASN A 54 -11.01 1.11 -19.75
CA ASN A 54 -11.31 -0.30 -19.92
C ASN A 54 -10.51 -1.14 -18.91
N ILE A 55 -11.21 -1.67 -17.90
CA ILE A 55 -10.69 -2.50 -16.82
C ILE A 55 -11.71 -3.58 -16.50
N THR A 56 -11.25 -4.79 -16.25
CA THR A 56 -12.10 -5.91 -15.81
C THR A 56 -11.77 -6.21 -14.36
N MET A 57 -12.79 -6.30 -13.51
CA MET A 57 -12.65 -6.60 -12.08
C MET A 57 -13.63 -7.73 -11.75
N LYS A 58 -13.16 -8.77 -11.05
CA LYS A 58 -13.98 -9.90 -10.65
C LYS A 58 -13.55 -10.42 -9.28
N TRP A 59 -14.52 -10.95 -8.53
CA TRP A 59 -14.25 -11.69 -7.31
C TRP A 59 -13.99 -13.16 -7.62
N LEU A 60 -13.05 -13.74 -6.90
CA LEU A 60 -12.79 -15.17 -6.88
C LEU A 60 -13.07 -15.66 -5.47
N LYS A 61 -13.84 -16.74 -5.35
CA LYS A 61 -14.04 -17.48 -4.11
C LYS A 61 -13.22 -18.76 -4.18
N ASP A 62 -12.31 -18.96 -3.23
CA ASP A 62 -11.41 -20.11 -3.22
C ASP A 62 -10.68 -20.32 -4.57
N LYS A 63 -10.26 -19.20 -5.18
CA LYS A 63 -9.60 -19.12 -6.51
C LYS A 63 -10.50 -19.44 -7.71
N GLN A 64 -11.80 -19.65 -7.51
CA GLN A 64 -12.76 -19.85 -8.60
C GLN A 64 -13.51 -18.54 -8.90
N PRO A 65 -13.68 -18.14 -10.17
CA PRO A 65 -14.43 -16.93 -10.53
C PRO A 65 -15.88 -17.00 -10.06
N MET A 66 -16.37 -15.91 -9.46
CA MET A 66 -17.79 -15.74 -9.12
C MET A 66 -18.58 -15.19 -10.30
N ASP A 67 -19.88 -15.46 -10.34
CA ASP A 67 -20.77 -14.85 -11.34
C ASP A 67 -20.94 -13.36 -11.08
N ALA A 68 -21.00 -12.55 -12.15
CA ALA A 68 -21.18 -11.10 -12.06
C ALA A 68 -22.50 -10.65 -11.39
N LYS A 69 -23.43 -11.58 -11.15
CA LYS A 69 -24.71 -11.34 -10.45
C LYS A 69 -24.59 -11.49 -8.93
N GLU A 70 -23.52 -12.11 -8.45
CA GLU A 70 -23.32 -12.40 -7.01
C GLU A 70 -22.70 -11.21 -6.25
N PHE A 71 -22.19 -10.20 -6.96
CA PHE A 71 -21.58 -9.01 -6.37
C PHE A 71 -22.15 -7.72 -6.99
N GLU A 72 -21.95 -6.60 -6.31
CA GLU A 72 -22.46 -5.31 -6.80
C GLU A 72 -21.81 -4.95 -8.14
N PRO A 73 -22.58 -4.38 -9.09
CA PRO A 73 -22.05 -3.93 -10.36
C PRO A 73 -20.83 -3.02 -10.21
N LYS A 74 -19.94 -3.09 -11.18
CA LYS A 74 -18.74 -2.26 -11.21
C LYS A 74 -19.11 -0.79 -11.43
N ASP A 75 -18.70 0.05 -10.50
CA ASP A 75 -18.74 1.51 -10.64
C ASP A 75 -17.41 2.03 -11.19
N VAL A 76 -17.46 3.02 -12.08
CA VAL A 76 -16.28 3.71 -12.63
C VAL A 76 -16.52 5.21 -12.64
N LEU A 77 -15.58 5.96 -12.08
CA LEU A 77 -15.60 7.42 -12.04
C LEU A 77 -14.32 8.02 -12.64
N PRO A 78 -14.42 9.14 -13.35
CA PRO A 78 -13.25 9.93 -13.75
C PRO A 78 -12.66 10.70 -12.56
N ASN A 79 -11.34 10.88 -12.52
CA ASN A 79 -10.61 11.61 -11.47
C ASN A 79 -10.37 13.09 -11.80
N GLY A 80 -10.71 13.56 -13.01
CA GLY A 80 -10.51 14.93 -13.46
C GLY A 80 -9.10 15.24 -14.00
N ASP A 81 -8.11 14.42 -13.67
CA ASP A 81 -6.73 14.46 -14.19
C ASP A 81 -6.54 13.62 -15.48
N GLY A 82 -7.64 13.10 -16.04
CA GLY A 82 -7.64 12.19 -17.18
C GLY A 82 -7.48 10.71 -16.82
N THR A 83 -7.36 10.36 -15.53
CA THR A 83 -7.37 8.97 -15.06
C THR A 83 -8.76 8.57 -14.55
N TYR A 84 -8.91 7.27 -14.27
CA TYR A 84 -10.14 6.67 -13.79
C TYR A 84 -9.91 5.97 -12.45
N GLN A 85 -10.99 5.85 -11.68
CA GLN A 85 -11.10 4.98 -10.52
C GLN A 85 -12.34 4.11 -10.66
N GLY A 86 -12.35 2.94 -10.03
CA GLY A 86 -13.52 2.07 -10.04
C GLY A 86 -13.47 1.02 -8.95
N TRP A 87 -14.62 0.42 -8.66
CA TRP A 87 -14.73 -0.59 -7.60
C TRP A 87 -15.82 -1.61 -7.86
N ILE A 88 -15.67 -2.76 -7.19
CA ILE A 88 -16.70 -3.79 -7.04
C ILE A 88 -16.85 -4.10 -5.54
N THR A 89 -18.07 -4.39 -5.11
CA THR A 89 -18.39 -4.67 -3.70
C THR A 89 -18.99 -6.08 -3.58
N LEU A 90 -18.60 -6.83 -2.55
CA LEU A 90 -19.13 -8.16 -2.25
C LEU A 90 -19.48 -8.25 -0.77
N ALA A 91 -20.66 -8.78 -0.46
CA ALA A 91 -21.08 -9.10 0.90
C ALA A 91 -20.67 -10.55 1.23
N VAL A 92 -20.01 -10.75 2.37
CA VAL A 92 -19.51 -12.05 2.83
C VAL A 92 -19.82 -12.27 4.31
N SER A 93 -19.80 -13.52 4.74
CA SER A 93 -19.91 -13.88 6.14
C SER A 93 -18.67 -13.40 6.92
N PRO A 94 -18.83 -12.80 8.11
CA PRO A 94 -17.69 -12.43 8.95
C PRO A 94 -16.79 -13.63 9.25
N GLY A 95 -15.48 -13.48 9.07
CA GLY A 95 -14.48 -14.53 9.24
C GLY A 95 -14.17 -15.34 7.96
N GLU A 96 -14.91 -15.14 6.87
CA GLU A 96 -14.63 -15.79 5.58
C GLU A 96 -13.87 -14.89 4.60
N GLU A 97 -13.42 -13.69 5.01
CA GLU A 97 -12.86 -12.67 4.12
C GLU A 97 -11.66 -13.17 3.30
N GLN A 98 -10.83 -14.01 3.92
CA GLN A 98 -9.60 -14.56 3.31
C GLN A 98 -9.86 -15.54 2.17
N ARG A 99 -11.09 -16.06 2.02
CA ARG A 99 -11.48 -16.94 0.91
C ARG A 99 -11.72 -16.17 -0.38
N TYR A 100 -11.86 -14.85 -0.30
CA TYR A 100 -12.21 -14.00 -1.42
C TYR A 100 -11.01 -13.20 -1.89
N THR A 101 -10.77 -13.23 -3.20
CA THR A 101 -9.69 -12.47 -3.83
C THR A 101 -10.25 -11.66 -4.99
N CYS A 102 -9.72 -10.46 -5.20
CA CYS A 102 -10.10 -9.61 -6.31
C CYS A 102 -9.08 -9.78 -7.44
N GLN A 103 -9.54 -10.21 -8.62
CA GLN A 103 -8.72 -10.23 -9.83
C GLN A 103 -9.04 -9.02 -10.69
N VAL A 104 -7.99 -8.31 -11.09
CA VAL A 104 -8.04 -7.10 -11.91
C VAL A 104 -7.22 -7.31 -13.18
N GLU A 105 -7.86 -7.06 -14.32
CA GLU A 105 -7.23 -7.11 -15.64
C GLU A 105 -7.32 -5.72 -16.27
N HIS A 106 -6.19 -5.20 -16.75
CA HIS A 106 -6.08 -3.87 -17.32
C HIS A 106 -4.96 -3.85 -18.37
N PRO A 107 -5.08 -3.09 -19.49
CA PRO A 107 -4.03 -3.03 -20.51
C PRO A 107 -2.66 -2.56 -20.02
N GLY A 108 -2.61 -1.83 -18.90
CA GLY A 108 -1.36 -1.40 -18.28
C GLY A 108 -0.69 -2.46 -17.39
N LEU A 109 -1.32 -3.64 -17.22
CA LEU A 109 -0.76 -4.76 -16.48
C LEU A 109 -0.32 -5.87 -17.44
N ASP A 110 0.90 -6.37 -17.27
CA ASP A 110 1.40 -7.52 -18.06
C ASP A 110 0.66 -8.82 -17.72
N GLN A 111 0.19 -8.95 -16.48
CA GLN A 111 -0.54 -10.10 -15.97
C GLN A 111 -1.70 -9.64 -15.07
N PRO A 112 -2.77 -10.45 -14.95
CA PRO A 112 -3.86 -10.14 -14.03
C PRO A 112 -3.36 -9.97 -12.60
N LEU A 113 -3.75 -8.90 -11.94
CA LEU A 113 -3.41 -8.65 -10.55
C LEU A 113 -4.43 -9.32 -9.64
N ILE A 114 -3.98 -10.22 -8.76
CA ILE A 114 -4.84 -10.89 -7.77
C ILE A 114 -4.50 -10.32 -6.39
N VAL A 115 -5.48 -9.67 -5.76
CA VAL A 115 -5.31 -9.00 -4.47
C VAL A 115 -6.21 -9.64 -3.43
N ILE A 116 -5.63 -9.99 -2.29
CA ILE A 116 -6.34 -10.52 -1.13
C ILE A 116 -6.62 -9.37 -0.17
N TRP A 117 -7.67 -9.48 0.64
CA TRP A 117 -7.84 -8.58 1.77
C TRP A 117 -6.78 -8.86 2.85
N GLU A 118 -6.02 -7.83 3.21
CA GLU A 118 -5.07 -7.91 4.33
C GLU A 118 -5.58 -7.09 5.53
N PRO A 119 -5.51 -7.65 6.76
CA PRO A 119 -5.80 -6.89 7.96
C PRO A 119 -4.79 -5.74 8.08
N SER A 120 -5.26 -4.50 7.98
CA SER A 120 -4.42 -3.36 8.32
C SER A 120 -4.10 -3.43 9.83
N PRO A 121 -2.84 -3.22 10.26
CA PRO A 121 -2.52 -3.18 11.67
C PRO A 121 -3.38 -2.13 12.35
N SER A 122 -4.07 -2.52 13.42
CA SER A 122 -4.99 -1.64 14.13
C SER A 122 -4.25 -0.37 14.56
N GLY A 123 -4.79 0.81 14.23
CA GLY A 123 -4.15 2.08 14.59
C GLY A 123 -3.80 2.16 16.07
N THR A 124 -4.63 1.58 16.94
CA THR A 124 -4.38 1.44 18.38
C THR A 124 -3.12 0.64 18.71
N LEU A 125 -2.85 -0.46 18.01
CA LEU A 125 -1.63 -1.25 18.21
C LEU A 125 -0.40 -0.47 17.75
N VAL A 126 -0.49 0.21 16.61
CA VAL A 126 0.59 1.06 16.09
C VAL A 126 0.91 2.20 17.06
N ILE A 127 -0.11 2.92 17.54
CA ILE A 127 0.04 4.00 18.53
C ILE A 127 0.60 3.45 19.85
N GLY A 128 0.11 2.31 20.31
CA GLY A 128 0.58 1.66 21.54
C GLY A 128 2.08 1.30 21.47
N VAL A 129 2.53 0.70 20.36
CA VAL A 129 3.93 0.36 20.14
C VAL A 129 4.81 1.61 20.11
N ILE A 130 4.41 2.65 19.37
CA ILE A 130 5.18 3.91 19.29
C ILE A 130 5.30 4.57 20.67
N SER A 131 4.19 4.62 21.42
CA SER A 131 4.18 5.17 22.78
C SER A 131 5.09 4.38 23.72
N GLY A 132 5.03 3.06 23.69
CA GLY A 132 5.88 2.20 24.51
C GLY A 132 7.37 2.39 24.24
N ILE A 133 7.76 2.48 22.97
CA ILE A 133 9.16 2.74 22.58
C ILE A 133 9.61 4.12 23.09
N ALA A 134 8.78 5.15 22.93
CA ALA A 134 9.11 6.50 23.39
C ALA A 134 9.35 6.55 24.91
N VAL A 135 8.48 5.92 25.71
CA VAL A 135 8.64 5.85 27.16
C VAL A 135 9.91 5.11 27.56
N PHE A 136 10.20 3.98 26.91
CA PHE A 136 11.41 3.19 27.20
C PHE A 136 12.68 4.00 26.94
N VAL A 137 12.75 4.73 25.83
CA VAL A 137 13.88 5.60 25.48
C VAL A 137 14.08 6.69 26.54
N VAL A 138 13.01 7.35 27.00
CA VAL A 138 13.09 8.38 28.05
C VAL A 138 13.65 7.81 29.36
N ILE A 139 13.20 6.63 29.79
CA ILE A 139 13.69 5.98 31.00
C ILE A 139 15.19 5.66 30.90
N LEU A 140 15.65 5.17 29.74
CA LEU A 140 17.07 4.90 29.51
C LEU A 140 17.92 6.18 29.61
N PHE A 141 17.47 7.29 29.01
CA PHE A 141 18.18 8.57 29.11
C PHE A 141 18.28 9.07 30.55
N ILE A 142 17.18 9.01 31.31
CA ILE A 142 17.16 9.40 32.73
C ILE A 142 18.09 8.50 33.56
N GLY A 143 18.05 7.18 33.32
CA GLY A 143 18.91 6.20 33.99
C GLY A 143 20.39 6.45 33.73
N ILE A 144 20.77 6.67 32.46
CA ILE A 144 22.16 7.01 32.08
C ILE A 144 22.59 8.32 32.74
N LEU A 145 21.75 9.36 32.70
CA LEU A 145 22.04 10.64 33.34
C LEU A 145 22.27 10.47 34.85
N PHE A 146 21.43 9.69 35.53
CA PHE A 146 21.55 9.42 36.95
C PHE A 146 22.88 8.71 37.30
N ILE A 147 23.29 7.72 36.49
CA ILE A 147 24.56 7.01 36.66
C ILE A 147 25.75 7.97 36.47
N ILE A 148 25.72 8.83 35.45
CA ILE A 148 26.78 9.82 35.21
C ILE A 148 26.89 10.80 36.38
N LEU A 149 25.75 11.28 36.90
CA LEU A 149 25.72 12.20 38.04
C LEU A 149 26.28 11.55 39.31
N ARG A 150 25.90 10.30 39.62
CA ARG A 150 26.46 9.52 40.73
C ARG A 150 27.98 9.35 40.61
N LYS A 151 28.48 9.00 39.43
CA LYS A 151 29.93 8.83 39.18
C LYS A 151 30.69 10.16 39.37
N ARG A 152 30.12 11.29 38.92
CA ARG A 152 30.70 12.63 39.15
C ARG A 152 30.73 13.00 40.63
N GLN A 153 29.70 12.65 41.40
CA GLN A 153 29.69 12.90 42.85
C GLN A 153 30.72 12.04 43.60
N GLY A 154 30.90 10.77 43.23
CA GLY A 154 31.97 9.94 43.80
C GLY A 154 33.38 10.49 43.53
N SER A 155 33.61 11.03 42.32
CA SER A 155 34.87 11.69 41.99
C SER A 155 35.06 13.04 42.70
N ARG A 156 33.98 13.81 42.93
CA ARG A 156 34.01 15.06 43.74
C ARG A 156 34.10 14.80 45.26
N GLY A 157 33.65 13.64 45.73
CA GLY A 157 33.82 13.21 47.12
C GLY A 157 35.27 12.81 47.42
N ALA A 158 35.90 12.06 46.51
CA ALA A 158 37.35 11.84 46.56
C ALA A 158 38.07 13.20 46.50
N MET A 159 37.76 14.03 45.50
CA MET A 159 37.84 15.51 45.46
C MET A 159 38.31 16.27 46.70
N GLY A 160 37.36 16.36 47.63
CA GLY A 160 37.47 17.18 48.82
C GLY A 160 38.31 16.53 49.92
N HIS A 161 38.43 15.21 49.94
CA HIS A 161 39.21 14.53 50.97
C HIS A 161 40.72 14.70 50.78
N TYR A 162 41.23 14.67 49.55
CA TYR A 162 42.66 14.95 49.33
C TYR A 162 43.01 16.45 49.41
N VAL A 163 42.09 17.35 49.08
CA VAL A 163 42.30 18.80 49.31
C VAL A 163 42.28 19.16 50.81
N LEU A 164 41.55 18.41 51.64
CA LEU A 164 41.61 18.56 53.10
C LEU A 164 42.87 17.94 53.70
N ALA A 165 43.39 16.84 53.15
CA ALA A 165 44.64 16.22 53.62
C ALA A 165 45.91 17.00 53.23
N GLU A 166 45.88 17.83 52.19
CA GLU A 166 47.01 18.71 51.80
C GLU A 166 47.04 20.03 52.61
N ARG A 167 46.01 20.32 53.42
CA ARG A 167 45.91 21.56 54.21
C ARG A 167 46.31 21.39 55.69
N GLU A 168 46.73 20.20 56.11
CA GLU A 168 47.19 19.93 57.48
C GLU A 168 48.73 19.83 57.58
#